data_AF-A0A5C5XAP3-F1
#
_entry.id   AF-A0A5C5XAP3-F1
#
_cell.length_a   1.000
_cell.length_b   1.000
_cell.length_c   1.000
_cell.angle_alpha   90.00
_cell.angle_beta   90.00
_cell.angle_gamma   90.00
#
_symmetry.space_group_name_H-M   'P 1'
#
loop_
_entity.id
_entity.type
_entity.pdbx_description
1 polymer ?
#
loop_
_entity_poly.entity_id
_entity_poly.type
_entity_poly.pdbx_seq_one_letter_code
_entity_poly.pdbx_strand_id
1 'polypeptide(L)'
;MAAGGVSATVSRSRIQRGERGVWQRQFYRHTIHDVVDLKRGVDYLHVKPLKHGFVKRASEGAWSSFHRDIKLGEYAPNWGSQIEWYEVEFKNFE
;
A
#
# COMPACT_ATOMS: atom_id res chain seq x y z
N MET A 1 -24.03 4.18 -0.57
CA MET A 1 -23.24 3.98 0.67
C MET A 1 -23.69 4.99 1.73
N ALA A 2 -23.28 4.87 3.00
CA ALA A 2 -23.70 5.78 4.07
C ALA A 2 -23.41 7.28 3.78
N ALA A 3 -22.42 7.57 2.93
CA ALA A 3 -22.08 8.92 2.46
C ALA A 3 -22.49 9.19 0.98
N GLY A 4 -23.51 8.50 0.45
CA GLY A 4 -24.02 8.74 -0.90
C GLY A 4 -23.22 8.14 -2.06
N GLY A 5 -22.10 7.45 -1.80
CA GLY A 5 -21.30 6.83 -2.87
C GLY A 5 -22.02 5.72 -3.66
N VAL A 6 -21.75 5.66 -4.97
CA VAL A 6 -22.25 4.65 -5.91
C VAL A 6 -21.33 3.42 -5.90
N SER A 7 -21.93 2.23 -5.85
CA SER A 7 -21.20 0.96 -5.97
C SER A 7 -21.21 0.51 -7.43
N ALA A 8 -20.12 -0.11 -7.89
CA ALA A 8 -20.12 -0.76 -9.20
C ALA A 8 -21.13 -1.92 -9.24
N THR A 9 -21.58 -2.26 -10.44
CA THR A 9 -22.41 -3.44 -10.69
C THR A 9 -21.63 -4.71 -10.38
N VAL A 10 -22.27 -5.67 -9.71
CA VAL A 10 -21.67 -6.94 -9.31
C VAL A 10 -22.35 -8.12 -10.02
N SER A 11 -21.58 -9.16 -10.33
CA SER A 11 -22.12 -10.37 -10.97
C SER A 11 -23.00 -11.18 -10.01
N ARG A 12 -23.86 -12.06 -10.55
CA ARG A 12 -24.74 -12.93 -9.77
C ARG A 12 -24.00 -13.74 -8.70
N SER A 13 -22.80 -14.24 -9.02
CA SER A 13 -21.96 -14.96 -8.07
C SER A 13 -21.50 -14.07 -6.90
N ARG A 14 -21.17 -12.80 -7.15
CA ARG A 14 -20.79 -11.84 -6.10
C ARG A 14 -22.00 -11.49 -5.21
N ILE A 15 -23.18 -11.33 -5.80
CA ILE A 15 -24.44 -11.11 -5.08
C ILE A 15 -24.73 -12.27 -4.13
N GLN A 16 -24.61 -13.52 -4.62
CA GLN A 16 -24.83 -14.72 -3.79
C GLN A 16 -23.87 -14.82 -2.60
N ARG A 17 -22.66 -14.25 -2.72
CA ARG A 17 -21.64 -14.21 -1.65
C ARG A 17 -21.75 -12.98 -0.74
N GLY A 18 -22.74 -12.10 -0.95
CA GLY A 18 -22.90 -10.86 -0.19
C GLY A 18 -21.83 -9.80 -0.49
N GLU A 19 -21.10 -9.92 -1.61
CA GLU A 19 -20.04 -9.00 -2.00
C GLU A 19 -20.63 -7.71 -2.61
N ARG A 20 -20.02 -6.56 -2.27
CA ARG A 20 -20.40 -5.23 -2.81
C ARG A 20 -19.40 -4.77 -3.87
N GLY A 21 -19.85 -3.97 -4.84
CA GLY A 21 -19.02 -3.42 -5.91
C GLY A 21 -18.16 -2.23 -5.51
N VAL A 22 -17.75 -2.19 -4.25
CA VAL A 22 -16.77 -1.24 -3.70
C VAL A 22 -15.38 -1.89 -3.69
N TRP A 23 -15.32 -3.18 -3.34
CA TRP A 23 -14.08 -3.92 -3.23
C TRP A 23 -13.75 -4.65 -4.54
N GLN A 24 -12.47 -4.69 -4.90
CA GLN A 24 -11.97 -5.66 -5.87
C GLN A 24 -12.26 -7.08 -5.34
N ARG A 25 -12.59 -8.01 -6.24
CA ARG A 25 -12.79 -9.41 -5.86
C ARG A 25 -11.43 -10.09 -5.73
N GLN A 26 -11.25 -10.79 -4.62
CA GLN A 26 -9.95 -11.29 -4.15
C GLN A 26 -8.98 -10.16 -3.82
N PHE A 27 -7.79 -10.55 -3.36
CA PHE A 27 -6.71 -9.65 -2.99
C PHE A 27 -5.38 -10.27 -3.39
N TYR A 28 -4.39 -9.42 -3.59
CA TYR A 28 -3.01 -9.85 -3.75
C TYR A 28 -2.47 -10.38 -2.42
N ARG A 29 -1.82 -11.55 -2.46
CA ARG A 29 -1.16 -12.15 -1.30
C ARG A 29 0.29 -12.42 -1.66
N HIS A 30 1.18 -11.86 -0.84
CA HIS A 30 2.60 -12.21 -0.82
C HIS A 30 2.91 -12.95 0.47
N THR A 31 3.61 -14.09 0.37
CA THR A 31 4.07 -14.82 1.55
C THR A 31 5.49 -14.37 1.86
N ILE A 32 5.71 -13.93 3.08
CA ILE A 32 7.02 -13.47 3.52
C ILE A 32 7.87 -14.69 3.86
N HIS A 33 9.00 -14.85 3.18
CA HIS A 33 9.85 -16.03 3.32
C HIS A 33 11.01 -15.82 4.31
N ASP A 34 11.49 -14.59 4.46
CA ASP A 34 12.58 -14.24 5.36
C ASP A 34 12.52 -12.77 5.80
N VAL A 35 13.49 -12.37 6.62
CA VAL A 35 13.59 -11.01 7.18
C VAL A 35 13.93 -9.95 6.14
N VAL A 36 14.63 -10.33 5.06
CA VAL A 36 14.99 -9.40 3.98
C VAL A 36 13.75 -9.11 3.13
N ASP A 37 12.96 -10.13 2.82
CA ASP A 37 11.67 -10.01 2.15
C ASP A 37 10.67 -9.21 2.97
N LEU A 38 10.60 -9.44 4.29
CA LEU A 38 9.81 -8.62 5.21
C LEU A 38 10.20 -7.14 5.09
N LYS A 39 11.50 -6.83 5.20
CA LYS A 39 11.99 -5.45 5.14
C LYS A 39 11.62 -4.80 3.81
N ARG A 40 11.83 -5.49 2.68
CA ARG A 40 11.45 -5.00 1.35
C ARG A 40 9.96 -4.72 1.25
N GLY A 41 9.12 -5.62 1.77
CA GLY A 41 7.67 -5.45 1.80
C GLY A 41 7.24 -4.21 2.58
N VAL A 42 7.84 -3.97 3.75
CA VAL A 42 7.54 -2.78 4.57
C VAL A 42 8.05 -1.50 3.91
N ASP A 43 9.28 -1.50 3.39
CA ASP A 43 9.84 -0.38 2.65
C ASP A 43 8.92 0.01 1.47
N TYR A 44 8.45 -0.99 0.71
CA TYR A 44 7.52 -0.80 -0.40
C TYR A 44 6.19 -0.16 0.04
N LEU A 45 5.62 -0.57 1.17
CA LEU A 45 4.37 0.00 1.69
C LEU A 45 4.51 1.49 2.01
N HIS A 46 5.60 1.91 2.63
CA HIS A 46 5.84 3.32 2.97
C HIS A 46 6.11 4.19 1.75
N VAL A 47 6.62 3.58 0.69
CA VAL A 47 6.94 4.21 -0.58
C VAL A 47 5.73 4.36 -1.50
N LYS A 48 4.75 3.44 -1.44
CA LYS A 48 3.60 3.41 -2.38
C LYS A 48 2.97 4.80 -2.61
N PRO A 49 2.72 5.63 -1.57
CA PRO A 49 2.18 6.97 -1.78
C PRO A 49 3.08 7.87 -2.64
N LEU A 50 4.40 7.78 -2.48
CA LEU A 50 5.37 8.52 -3.31
C LEU A 50 5.39 7.96 -4.75
N LYS A 51 5.42 6.63 -4.90
CA LYS A 51 5.37 5.97 -6.22
C LYS A 51 4.15 6.40 -7.05
N HIS A 52 3.00 6.57 -6.41
CA HIS A 52 1.77 7.00 -7.09
C HIS A 52 1.59 8.53 -7.13
N GLY A 53 2.59 9.30 -6.69
CA GLY A 53 2.57 10.77 -6.75
C GLY A 53 1.60 11.45 -5.78
N PHE A 54 1.11 10.74 -4.75
CA PHE A 54 0.20 11.30 -3.76
C PHE A 54 0.91 12.22 -2.75
N VAL A 55 2.21 12.02 -2.54
CA VAL A 55 3.05 12.81 -1.63
C VAL A 55 4.44 13.00 -2.25
N LYS A 56 5.19 14.01 -1.77
CA LYS A 56 6.58 14.23 -2.20
C LYS A 56 7.60 13.52 -1.30
N ARG A 57 7.18 13.14 -0.09
CA ARG A 57 8.00 12.43 0.89
C ARG A 57 7.18 11.39 1.63
N ALA A 58 7.77 10.26 2.01
CA ALA A 58 7.09 9.24 2.81
C ALA A 58 6.50 9.80 4.13
N SER A 59 7.19 10.77 4.75
CA SER A 59 6.76 11.44 5.98
C SER A 59 5.52 12.32 5.83
N GLU A 60 5.11 12.69 4.62
CA GLU A 60 3.92 13.53 4.39
C GLU A 60 2.62 12.70 4.38
N GLY A 61 2.71 11.38 4.26
CA GLY A 61 1.55 10.49 4.26
C GLY A 61 0.92 10.39 5.66
N ALA A 62 -0.26 10.98 5.86
CA ALA A 62 -0.94 10.95 7.16
C ALA A 62 -1.41 9.54 7.59
N TRP A 63 -1.70 8.67 6.64
CA TRP A 63 -2.34 7.37 6.86
C TRP A 63 -1.37 6.20 6.66
N SER A 64 -0.30 6.17 7.45
CA SER A 64 0.74 5.14 7.38
C SER A 64 1.34 4.89 8.76
N SER A 65 1.82 3.66 9.01
CA SER A 65 2.58 3.37 10.23
C SER A 65 3.98 4.02 10.22
N PHE A 66 4.40 4.61 9.12
CA PHE A 66 5.71 5.26 8.97
C PHE A 66 6.04 6.25 10.09
N HIS A 67 5.06 7.02 10.57
CA HIS A 67 5.26 7.97 11.69
C HIS A 67 5.61 7.28 13.00
N ARG A 68 5.05 6.09 13.25
CA ARG A 68 5.41 5.26 14.40
C ARG A 68 6.83 4.73 14.20
N ASP A 69 7.14 4.27 12.99
CA ASP A 69 8.40 3.59 12.69
C ASP A 69 9.59 4.59 12.71
N ILE A 70 9.38 5.87 12.36
CA ILE A 70 10.35 6.96 12.64
C ILE A 70 10.59 7.13 14.14
N LYS A 71 9.53 7.15 14.97
CA LYS A 71 9.66 7.33 16.42
C LYS A 71 10.40 6.18 17.11
N LEU A 72 10.31 4.98 16.53
CA LEU A 72 11.03 3.79 16.99
C LEU A 72 12.48 3.73 16.49
N GLY A 73 12.87 4.63 15.59
CA GLY A 73 14.22 4.68 15.01
C GLY A 73 14.44 3.72 13.83
N GLU A 74 13.38 3.07 13.33
CA GLU A 74 13.45 2.15 12.19
C GLU A 74 13.73 2.89 10.88
N TYR A 75 13.27 4.15 10.77
CA TYR A 75 13.50 5.00 9.61
C TYR A 75 14.04 6.38 10.01
N ALA A 76 14.93 6.91 9.18
CA ALA A 76 15.32 8.31 9.27
C ALA A 76 14.16 9.22 8.84
N PRO A 77 13.95 10.39 9.48
CA PRO A 77 12.87 11.32 9.10
C PRO A 77 12.93 11.84 7.64
N ASN A 78 14.10 11.76 6.99
CA ASN A 78 14.31 12.14 5.60
C ASN A 78 14.37 10.95 4.63
N TRP A 79 14.13 9.73 5.12
CA TRP A 79 14.04 8.53 4.28
C TRP A 79 12.88 8.62 3.28
N GLY A 80 13.06 8.07 2.08
CA GLY A 80 12.04 8.12 1.02
C GLY A 80 11.83 9.51 0.43
N SER A 81 12.92 10.27 0.22
CA SER A 81 12.93 11.60 -0.41
C SER A 81 13.50 11.62 -1.84
N GLN A 82 14.00 10.48 -2.34
CA GLN A 82 14.54 10.33 -3.70
C GLN A 82 13.78 9.24 -4.46
N ILE A 83 13.27 9.59 -5.65
CA ILE A 83 12.45 8.71 -6.51
C ILE A 83 13.29 7.69 -7.29
N GLU A 84 14.62 7.83 -7.31
CA GLU A 84 15.52 7.02 -8.15
C GLU A 84 15.63 5.53 -7.78
N TRP A 85 15.05 5.11 -6.65
CA TRP A 85 15.19 3.74 -6.12
C TRP A 85 14.14 2.73 -6.62
N TYR A 86 13.17 3.13 -7.47
CA TYR A 86 11.94 2.33 -7.62
C TYR A 86 11.88 1.33 -8.77
N GLU A 87 12.54 1.60 -9.89
CA GLU A 87 12.31 0.80 -11.12
C GLU A 87 12.91 -0.61 -11.04
N VAL A 88 13.92 -0.82 -10.18
CA VAL A 88 14.70 -2.05 -10.18
C VAL A 88 14.32 -3.00 -9.04
N GLU A 89 13.92 -2.48 -7.87
CA GLU A 89 13.83 -3.27 -6.64
C GLU A 89 12.43 -3.87 -6.37
N PHE A 90 11.37 -3.33 -6.97
CA PHE A 90 9.97 -3.69 -6.65
C PHE A 90 9.14 -4.25 -7.81
N LYS A 91 9.77 -4.66 -8.92
CA LYS A 91 9.06 -5.28 -10.06
C LYS A 91 8.19 -6.49 -9.68
N ASN A 92 8.52 -7.17 -8.58
CA ASN A 92 7.83 -8.37 -8.14
C ASN A 92 6.61 -8.11 -7.23
N PHE A 93 6.29 -6.84 -6.94
CA PHE A 93 5.15 -6.45 -6.08
C PHE A 93 3.95 -5.90 -6.85
N GLU A 94 3.99 -5.94 -8.18
CA GLU A 94 2.90 -5.49 -9.09
C GLU A 94 2.28 -6.63 -9.88
#